data_AF-A0A7T5RMV3-F1
#
_entry.id   AF-A0A7T5RMV3-F1
#
_cell.length_a   1.000
_cell.length_b   1.000
_cell.length_c   1.000
_cell.angle_alpha   90.00
_cell.angle_beta   90.00
_cell.angle_gamma   90.00
#
_symmetry.space_group_name_H-M   'P 1'
#
loop_
_entity.id
_entity.type
_entity.pdbx_description
1 polymer ?
#
loop_
_entity_poly.entity_id
_entity_poly.type
_entity_poly.pdbx_seq_one_letter_code
_entity_poly.pdbx_strand_id
1 'polypeptide(L)'
;MKLRTVLAIFAITFIPTLLIWFPFIVRAQSIWGIPLPQNGMATIVANYDGPLYMVVAKTFYNASQIEHSFSFNLPVIYYAAHFPFFPFLIRIFSLILVMPYAMLVVSLLSSFICLFFFYKFIRDYVSNQDALFLTFAFSVFPARFLIVRSVGSPEPLFVGAIIASIYYFKRKNYLLASIWGVVAQITKSPAILLFVSYLLAIGLPAGKRLIISNFGKTVSRLNFLFILVLLIPLSLVGVFFLYKFSLGDFFSYFHSGDNIHLFFPPFEIFNYAQPWVNTHWLEEIIFVYLLGFLGIATLWKEKDKTLFWFVAVFFFSTIFVSHRDLIRYSLPIVPFLYAAFSKYLVKREFKLAILFLLVPIYLFSLAFISNNVMPISDWAPFL
;
A
#
# COMPACT_ATOMS: atom_id res chain seq x y z
N MET A 1 -6.15 24.79 -1.40
CA MET A 1 -6.13 24.16 -2.74
C MET A 1 -7.42 24.55 -3.44
N LYS A 2 -7.42 24.82 -4.76
CA LYS A 2 -8.64 25.26 -5.47
C LYS A 2 -9.66 24.11 -5.57
N LEU A 3 -10.95 24.41 -5.48
CA LEU A 3 -12.04 23.42 -5.59
C LEU A 3 -11.95 22.58 -6.88
N ARG A 4 -11.65 23.22 -8.02
CA ARG A 4 -11.46 22.55 -9.31
C ARG A 4 -10.41 21.42 -9.25
N THR A 5 -9.34 21.61 -8.49
CA THR A 5 -8.30 20.59 -8.31
C THR A 5 -8.81 19.40 -7.50
N VAL A 6 -9.59 19.66 -6.43
CA VAL A 6 -10.21 18.59 -5.63
C VAL A 6 -11.16 17.77 -6.49
N LEU A 7 -12.00 18.43 -7.30
CA LEU A 7 -12.93 17.76 -8.22
C LEU A 7 -12.19 16.95 -9.30
N ALA A 8 -11.05 17.44 -9.80
CA ALA A 8 -10.22 16.67 -10.73
C ALA A 8 -9.64 15.41 -10.07
N ILE A 9 -9.12 15.51 -8.84
CA ILE A 9 -8.62 14.35 -8.09
C ILE A 9 -9.76 13.36 -7.80
N PHE A 10 -10.95 13.87 -7.50
CA PHE A 10 -12.16 13.04 -7.35
C PHE A 10 -12.45 12.28 -8.66
N ALA A 11 -12.53 12.97 -9.80
CA ALA A 11 -12.73 12.31 -11.10
C ALA A 11 -11.64 11.26 -11.42
N ILE A 12 -10.36 11.60 -11.21
CA ILE A 12 -9.22 10.68 -11.37
C ILE A 12 -9.33 9.47 -10.44
N THR A 13 -9.98 9.62 -9.30
CA THR A 13 -10.17 8.53 -8.34
C THR A 13 -11.28 7.59 -8.77
N PHE A 14 -12.46 8.15 -9.03
CA PHE A 14 -13.68 7.37 -9.17
C PHE A 14 -13.87 6.83 -10.58
N ILE A 15 -13.54 7.59 -11.64
CA ILE A 15 -13.80 7.16 -13.03
C ILE A 15 -13.06 5.86 -13.36
N PRO A 16 -11.74 5.71 -13.13
CA PRO A 16 -11.04 4.46 -13.45
C PRO A 16 -11.58 3.26 -12.68
N THR A 17 -11.92 3.44 -11.39
CA THR A 17 -12.48 2.36 -10.57
C THR A 17 -13.90 1.98 -11.03
N LEU A 18 -14.75 2.94 -11.38
CA LEU A 18 -16.08 2.67 -11.93
C LEU A 18 -16.00 1.98 -13.28
N LEU A 19 -15.02 2.32 -14.13
CA LEU A 19 -14.78 1.62 -15.38
C LEU A 19 -14.37 0.16 -15.14
N ILE A 20 -13.56 -0.12 -14.11
CA ILE A 20 -13.23 -1.50 -13.70
C ILE A 20 -14.46 -2.25 -13.18
N TRP A 21 -15.34 -1.58 -12.43
CA TRP A 21 -16.55 -2.22 -11.88
C TRP A 21 -17.65 -2.43 -12.91
N PHE A 22 -17.75 -1.55 -13.91
CA PHE A 22 -18.86 -1.54 -14.87
C PHE A 22 -19.14 -2.91 -15.51
N PRO A 23 -18.14 -3.68 -16.02
CA PRO A 23 -18.37 -5.01 -16.58
C PRO A 23 -18.97 -6.00 -15.60
N PHE A 24 -18.60 -5.93 -14.32
CA PHE A 24 -19.11 -6.80 -13.26
C PHE A 24 -20.52 -6.38 -12.81
N ILE A 25 -20.82 -5.08 -12.84
CA ILE A 25 -22.17 -4.55 -12.56
C ILE A 25 -23.17 -5.06 -13.60
N VAL A 26 -22.82 -4.94 -14.89
CA VAL A 26 -23.70 -5.37 -16.00
C VAL A 26 -23.60 -6.87 -16.30
N ARG A 27 -22.77 -7.61 -15.55
CA ARG A 27 -22.49 -9.05 -15.74
C ARG A 27 -22.13 -9.38 -17.20
N ALA A 28 -21.23 -8.61 -17.77
CA ALA A 28 -20.72 -8.87 -19.11
C ALA A 28 -20.11 -10.28 -19.18
N GLN A 29 -20.33 -10.99 -20.29
CA GLN A 29 -19.78 -12.35 -20.48
C GLN A 29 -18.28 -12.32 -20.80
N SER A 30 -17.86 -11.35 -21.62
CA SER A 30 -16.45 -11.14 -21.94
C SER A 30 -16.18 -9.69 -22.35
N ILE A 31 -14.92 -9.29 -22.28
CA ILE A 31 -14.41 -8.04 -22.87
C ILE A 31 -13.17 -8.39 -23.67
N TRP A 32 -13.21 -8.13 -24.99
CA TRP A 32 -12.11 -8.43 -25.91
C TRP A 32 -11.57 -9.86 -25.76
N GLY A 33 -12.48 -10.83 -25.66
CA GLY A 33 -12.14 -12.24 -25.52
C GLY A 33 -11.73 -12.68 -24.11
N ILE A 34 -11.58 -11.77 -23.15
CA ILE A 34 -11.33 -12.12 -21.75
C ILE A 34 -12.67 -12.54 -21.12
N PRO A 35 -12.84 -13.82 -20.71
CA PRO A 35 -14.05 -14.27 -20.05
C PRO A 35 -14.17 -13.64 -18.66
N LEU A 36 -15.37 -13.16 -18.32
CA LEU A 36 -15.64 -12.55 -17.02
C LEU A 36 -16.57 -13.44 -16.18
N PRO A 37 -16.32 -13.59 -14.87
CA PRO A 37 -17.21 -14.33 -13.98
C PRO A 37 -18.61 -13.73 -13.92
N GLN A 38 -19.63 -14.60 -13.91
CA GLN A 38 -21.04 -14.17 -13.93
C GLN A 38 -21.62 -13.85 -12.55
N ASN A 39 -20.80 -13.96 -11.50
CA ASN A 39 -21.14 -13.58 -10.12
C ASN A 39 -21.20 -12.06 -9.91
N GLY A 40 -20.86 -11.27 -10.94
CA GLY A 40 -20.94 -9.81 -10.95
C GLY A 40 -20.07 -9.18 -9.86
N MET A 41 -20.61 -8.22 -9.12
CA MET A 41 -19.87 -7.52 -8.05
C MET A 41 -19.34 -8.43 -6.95
N ALA A 42 -19.90 -9.64 -6.77
CA ALA A 42 -19.35 -10.60 -5.82
C ALA A 42 -17.90 -10.99 -6.17
N THR A 43 -17.53 -10.99 -7.46
CA THR A 43 -16.15 -11.21 -7.91
C THR A 43 -15.20 -10.11 -7.44
N ILE A 44 -15.64 -8.85 -7.46
CA ILE A 44 -14.86 -7.72 -6.95
C ILE A 44 -14.66 -7.83 -5.44
N VAL A 45 -15.73 -8.15 -4.71
CA VAL A 45 -15.72 -8.27 -3.24
C VAL A 45 -14.85 -9.45 -2.80
N ALA A 46 -14.95 -10.58 -3.49
CA ALA A 46 -14.26 -11.81 -3.14
C ALA A 46 -12.79 -11.82 -3.57
N ASN A 47 -12.24 -10.72 -4.10
CA ASN A 47 -10.82 -10.68 -4.45
C ASN A 47 -9.96 -10.97 -3.20
N TYR A 48 -8.86 -11.72 -3.37
CA TYR A 48 -8.03 -12.18 -2.25
C TYR A 48 -7.65 -11.06 -1.26
N ASP A 49 -7.51 -11.46 0.00
CA ASP A 49 -7.32 -10.65 1.22
C ASP A 49 -8.53 -9.83 1.68
N GLY A 50 -9.39 -9.35 0.76
CA GLY A 50 -10.58 -8.55 1.13
C GLY A 50 -11.49 -9.26 2.14
N PRO A 51 -11.97 -10.48 1.84
CA PRO A 51 -12.80 -11.25 2.76
C PRO A 51 -12.17 -11.49 4.13
N LEU A 52 -10.85 -11.67 4.19
CA LEU A 52 -10.12 -11.86 5.44
C LEU A 52 -10.10 -10.60 6.30
N TYR A 53 -9.98 -9.41 5.69
CA TYR A 53 -10.17 -8.14 6.40
C TYR A 53 -11.61 -7.96 6.92
N MET A 54 -12.63 -8.48 6.22
CA MET A 54 -14.01 -8.45 6.71
C MET A 54 -14.23 -9.36 7.92
N VAL A 55 -13.57 -10.53 7.98
CA VAL A 55 -13.60 -11.38 9.19
C VAL A 55 -13.10 -10.59 10.39
N VAL A 56 -11.94 -9.93 10.27
CA VAL A 56 -11.40 -9.09 11.34
C VAL A 56 -12.34 -7.91 11.66
N ALA A 57 -13.00 -7.34 10.66
CA ALA A 57 -13.94 -6.24 10.87
C ALA A 57 -15.15 -6.67 11.71
N LYS A 58 -15.67 -7.88 11.47
CA LYS A 58 -16.81 -8.46 12.19
C LYS A 58 -16.43 -8.91 13.60
N THR A 59 -15.32 -9.64 13.75
CA THR A 59 -14.98 -10.32 15.01
C THR A 59 -14.03 -9.54 15.90
N PHE A 60 -13.28 -8.59 15.34
CA PHE A 60 -12.19 -7.88 16.00
C PHE A 60 -11.23 -8.85 16.74
N TYR A 61 -10.83 -9.90 16.02
CA TYR A 61 -9.93 -10.97 16.47
C TYR A 61 -10.48 -11.88 17.57
N ASN A 62 -11.80 -11.93 17.80
CA ASN A 62 -12.39 -12.91 18.69
C ASN A 62 -12.23 -14.34 18.11
N ALA A 63 -11.42 -15.16 18.76
CA ALA A 63 -11.07 -16.51 18.29
C ALA A 63 -12.30 -17.41 18.06
N SER A 64 -13.20 -17.47 19.04
CA SER A 64 -14.41 -18.31 18.96
C SER A 64 -15.33 -17.89 17.81
N GLN A 65 -15.51 -16.58 17.59
CA GLN A 65 -16.30 -16.09 16.46
C GLN A 65 -15.65 -16.42 15.12
N ILE A 66 -14.32 -16.33 15.02
CA ILE A 66 -13.59 -16.70 13.80
C ILE A 66 -13.79 -18.18 13.47
N GLU A 67 -13.65 -19.07 14.46
CA GLU A 67 -13.76 -20.52 14.28
C GLU A 67 -15.16 -20.98 13.89
N HIS A 68 -16.20 -20.37 14.46
CA HIS A 68 -17.58 -20.86 14.30
C HIS A 68 -18.40 -20.10 13.25
N SER A 69 -17.99 -18.89 12.87
CA SER A 69 -18.81 -18.03 11.99
C SER A 69 -18.34 -18.01 10.55
N PHE A 70 -17.12 -18.47 10.23
CA PHE A 70 -16.56 -18.37 8.88
C PHE A 70 -15.98 -19.72 8.41
N SER A 71 -16.21 -20.06 7.15
CA SER A 71 -15.83 -21.36 6.56
C SER A 71 -14.43 -21.38 5.92
N PHE A 72 -13.56 -20.43 6.26
CA PHE A 72 -12.21 -20.39 5.71
C PHE A 72 -11.31 -21.44 6.37
N ASN A 73 -10.61 -22.23 5.55
CA ASN A 73 -9.64 -23.23 6.02
C ASN A 73 -8.31 -22.57 6.42
N LEU A 74 -8.36 -21.66 7.40
CA LEU A 74 -7.21 -20.91 7.91
C LEU A 74 -7.24 -20.92 9.44
N PRO A 75 -6.09 -21.11 10.11
CA PRO A 75 -6.06 -21.07 11.57
C PRO A 75 -6.38 -19.65 12.07
N VAL A 76 -6.98 -19.54 13.26
CA VAL A 76 -7.35 -18.23 13.86
C VAL A 76 -6.17 -17.26 13.90
N ILE A 77 -4.97 -17.76 14.18
CA ILE A 77 -3.75 -16.95 14.27
C ILE A 77 -3.37 -16.31 12.92
N TYR A 78 -3.85 -16.83 11.79
CA TYR A 78 -3.64 -16.26 10.46
C TYR A 78 -4.17 -14.83 10.34
N TYR A 79 -5.29 -14.54 11.02
CA TYR A 79 -5.92 -13.22 10.96
C TYR A 79 -5.06 -12.13 11.61
N ALA A 80 -4.03 -12.47 12.39
CA ALA A 80 -3.03 -11.50 12.87
C ALA A 80 -2.22 -10.83 11.73
N ALA A 81 -2.27 -11.35 10.50
CA ALA A 81 -1.74 -10.66 9.31
C ALA A 81 -2.51 -9.38 8.94
N HIS A 82 -3.78 -9.32 9.34
CA HIS A 82 -4.76 -8.37 8.83
C HIS A 82 -4.93 -7.22 9.83
N PHE A 83 -3.90 -6.38 9.92
CA PHE A 83 -3.77 -5.28 10.88
C PHE A 83 -5.05 -4.41 11.03
N PRO A 84 -5.32 -3.90 12.25
CA PRO A 84 -6.69 -3.57 12.69
C PRO A 84 -7.32 -2.34 12.05
N PHE A 85 -6.55 -1.41 11.48
CA PHE A 85 -7.12 -0.10 11.12
C PHE A 85 -8.05 -0.15 9.91
N PHE A 86 -7.70 -0.91 8.87
CA PHE A 86 -8.59 -1.08 7.72
C PHE A 86 -9.88 -1.83 8.12
N PRO A 87 -9.84 -2.97 8.83
CA PRO A 87 -11.01 -3.60 9.44
C PRO A 87 -11.87 -2.68 10.30
N PHE A 88 -11.24 -1.84 11.13
CA PHE A 88 -11.94 -0.89 11.96
C PHE A 88 -12.75 0.12 11.12
N LEU A 89 -12.17 0.64 10.03
CA LEU A 89 -12.90 1.49 9.09
C LEU A 89 -14.05 0.74 8.41
N ILE A 90 -13.84 -0.51 7.99
CA ILE A 90 -14.92 -1.35 7.42
C ILE A 90 -16.08 -1.44 8.41
N ARG A 91 -15.79 -1.72 9.69
CA ARG A 91 -16.79 -1.84 10.75
C ARG A 91 -17.57 -0.54 11.00
N ILE A 92 -16.93 0.62 10.89
CA ILE A 92 -17.62 1.92 10.98
C ILE A 92 -18.57 2.10 9.81
N PHE A 93 -18.10 1.86 8.58
CA PHE A 93 -18.95 2.02 7.40
C PHE A 93 -20.04 0.95 7.30
N SER A 94 -19.86 -0.20 7.95
CA SER A 94 -20.89 -1.24 8.01
C SER A 94 -22.08 -0.89 8.91
N LEU A 95 -22.03 0.25 9.62
CA LEU A 95 -23.20 0.78 10.34
C LEU A 95 -24.29 1.30 9.40
N ILE A 96 -23.93 1.64 8.16
CA ILE A 96 -24.85 2.21 7.15
C ILE A 96 -24.84 1.45 5.81
N LEU A 97 -23.91 0.51 5.62
CA LEU A 97 -23.78 -0.32 4.43
C LEU A 97 -23.62 -1.79 4.84
N VAL A 98 -23.97 -2.73 3.96
CA VAL A 98 -23.59 -4.13 4.16
C VAL A 98 -22.07 -4.29 4.05
N MET A 99 -21.49 -5.21 4.84
CA MET A 99 -20.03 -5.29 5.03
C MET A 99 -19.20 -5.40 3.74
N PRO A 100 -19.60 -6.21 2.74
CA PRO A 100 -18.96 -6.24 1.42
C PRO A 100 -18.78 -4.86 0.77
N TYR A 101 -19.84 -4.06 0.74
CA TYR A 101 -19.81 -2.74 0.12
C TYR A 101 -19.17 -1.69 1.04
N ALA A 102 -19.28 -1.85 2.36
CA ALA A 102 -18.53 -1.04 3.31
C ALA A 102 -17.02 -1.15 3.04
N MET A 103 -16.51 -2.36 2.80
CA MET A 103 -15.11 -2.59 2.43
C MET A 103 -14.72 -1.90 1.12
N LEU A 104 -15.51 -2.06 0.04
CA LEU A 104 -15.21 -1.40 -1.22
C LEU A 104 -15.23 0.14 -1.10
N VAL A 105 -16.16 0.69 -0.33
CA VAL A 105 -16.24 2.14 -0.04
C VAL A 105 -15.00 2.60 0.73
N VAL A 106 -14.56 1.86 1.75
CA VAL A 106 -13.34 2.20 2.50
C VAL A 106 -12.12 2.18 1.59
N SER A 107 -11.96 1.18 0.71
CA SER A 107 -10.87 1.15 -0.27
C SER A 107 -10.94 2.33 -1.26
N LEU A 108 -12.13 2.69 -1.73
CA LEU A 108 -12.34 3.81 -2.65
C LEU A 108 -12.02 5.18 -2.00
N LEU A 109 -12.48 5.41 -0.77
CA LEU A 109 -12.16 6.61 0.01
C LEU A 109 -10.67 6.68 0.34
N SER A 110 -10.06 5.55 0.70
CA SER A 110 -8.62 5.46 0.93
C SER A 110 -7.82 5.79 -0.34
N SER A 111 -8.35 5.41 -1.51
CA SER A 111 -7.76 5.75 -2.80
C SER A 111 -7.83 7.23 -3.11
N PHE A 112 -8.93 7.90 -2.74
CA PHE A 112 -9.03 9.36 -2.83
C PHE A 112 -7.98 10.03 -1.92
N ILE A 113 -7.86 9.58 -0.68
CA ILE A 113 -6.85 10.10 0.28
C ILE A 113 -5.44 9.92 -0.28
N CYS A 114 -5.14 8.73 -0.81
CA CYS A 114 -3.85 8.42 -1.42
C CYS A 114 -3.51 9.37 -2.58
N LEU A 115 -4.42 9.52 -3.54
CA LEU A 115 -4.22 10.40 -4.69
C LEU A 115 -4.18 11.88 -4.29
N PHE A 116 -4.94 12.28 -3.28
CA PHE A 116 -4.90 13.63 -2.74
C PHE A 116 -3.52 13.97 -2.15
N PHE A 117 -2.96 13.08 -1.33
CA PHE A 117 -1.63 13.27 -0.77
C PHE A 117 -0.54 13.12 -1.82
N PHE A 118 -0.70 12.22 -2.79
CA PHE A 118 0.20 12.11 -3.94
C PHE A 118 0.24 13.43 -4.72
N TYR A 119 -0.90 14.02 -5.06
CA TYR A 119 -0.96 15.32 -5.74
C TYR A 119 -0.25 16.42 -4.95
N LYS A 120 -0.50 16.49 -3.63
CA LYS A 120 0.17 17.46 -2.75
C LYS A 120 1.69 17.28 -2.75
N PHE A 121 2.14 16.03 -2.71
CA PHE A 121 3.55 15.66 -2.69
C PHE A 121 4.25 15.92 -4.03
N ILE A 122 3.70 15.43 -5.14
CA ILE A 122 4.38 15.48 -6.44
C ILE A 122 4.51 16.90 -6.98
N ARG A 123 3.62 17.81 -6.55
CA ARG A 123 3.71 19.24 -6.89
C ARG A 123 4.94 19.93 -6.32
N ASP A 124 5.65 19.33 -5.37
CA ASP A 124 6.95 19.83 -4.93
C ASP A 124 8.05 19.64 -6.00
N TYR A 125 7.78 18.85 -7.06
CA TYR A 125 8.74 18.50 -8.11
C TYR A 125 8.33 18.97 -9.51
N VAL A 126 7.05 19.25 -9.76
CA VAL A 126 6.51 19.58 -11.09
C VAL A 126 5.46 20.69 -11.05
N SER A 127 5.09 21.20 -12.23
CA SER A 127 4.02 22.20 -12.38
C SER A 127 2.65 21.67 -11.88
N ASN A 128 1.69 22.56 -11.58
CA ASN A 128 0.33 22.13 -11.17
C ASN A 128 -0.37 21.25 -12.22
N GLN A 129 -0.19 21.55 -13.51
CA GLN A 129 -0.79 20.80 -14.60
C GLN A 129 -0.15 19.41 -14.70
N ASP A 130 1.17 19.34 -14.61
CA ASP A 130 1.89 18.07 -14.62
C ASP A 130 1.63 17.25 -13.36
N ALA A 131 1.44 17.88 -12.19
CA ALA A 131 1.08 17.20 -10.96
C ALA A 131 -0.28 16.49 -11.10
N LEU A 132 -1.28 17.13 -11.73
CA LEU A 132 -2.55 16.48 -12.05
C LEU A 132 -2.37 15.31 -13.02
N PHE A 133 -1.59 15.49 -14.08
CA PHE A 133 -1.28 14.41 -15.01
C PHE A 133 -0.58 13.24 -14.32
N LEU A 134 0.45 13.49 -13.51
CA LEU A 134 1.14 12.43 -12.78
C LEU A 134 0.23 11.77 -11.74
N THR A 135 -0.72 12.50 -11.15
CA THR A 135 -1.73 11.91 -10.25
C THR A 135 -2.67 10.98 -11.01
N PHE A 136 -3.07 11.35 -12.22
CA PHE A 136 -3.80 10.44 -13.13
C PHE A 136 -2.95 9.24 -13.53
N ALA A 137 -1.69 9.46 -13.95
CA ALA A 137 -0.80 8.38 -14.31
C ALA A 137 -0.59 7.41 -13.14
N PHE A 138 -0.37 7.90 -11.93
CA PHE A 138 -0.23 7.07 -10.73
C PHE A 138 -1.52 6.33 -10.37
N SER A 139 -2.70 6.88 -10.67
CA SER A 139 -3.97 6.19 -10.38
C SER A 139 -4.21 4.93 -11.22
N VAL A 140 -3.53 4.83 -12.37
CA VAL A 140 -3.67 3.70 -13.32
C VAL A 140 -2.37 2.91 -13.52
N PHE A 141 -1.20 3.52 -13.30
CA PHE A 141 0.11 2.93 -13.53
C PHE A 141 0.98 2.98 -12.26
N PRO A 142 1.54 1.85 -11.79
CA PRO A 142 1.47 0.50 -12.38
C PRO A 142 0.06 -0.10 -12.29
N ALA A 143 -0.26 -1.01 -13.21
CA ALA A 143 -1.57 -1.65 -13.28
C ALA A 143 -1.99 -2.31 -11.96
N ARG A 144 -1.03 -2.82 -11.18
CA ARG A 144 -1.27 -3.38 -9.85
C ARG A 144 -1.93 -2.38 -8.90
N PHE A 145 -1.56 -1.09 -8.96
CA PHE A 145 -2.21 -0.07 -8.13
C PHE A 145 -3.68 0.12 -8.51
N LEU A 146 -4.02 0.11 -9.81
CA LEU A 146 -5.40 0.16 -10.30
C LEU A 146 -6.25 -1.03 -9.81
N ILE A 147 -5.63 -2.21 -9.74
CA ILE A 147 -6.31 -3.41 -9.23
C ILE A 147 -6.62 -3.27 -7.74
N VAL A 148 -5.60 -3.03 -6.91
CA VAL A 148 -5.76 -3.05 -5.44
C VAL A 148 -6.61 -1.88 -4.91
N ARG A 149 -6.75 -0.79 -5.68
CA ARG A 149 -7.67 0.32 -5.38
C ARG A 149 -9.12 0.06 -5.81
N SER A 150 -9.34 -0.96 -6.63
CA SER A 150 -10.65 -1.31 -7.20
C SER A 150 -11.26 -2.55 -6.58
N VAL A 151 -10.60 -3.16 -5.59
CA VAL A 151 -11.12 -4.29 -4.80
C VAL A 151 -11.00 -3.94 -3.32
N GLY A 152 -11.51 -4.83 -2.45
CA GLY A 152 -11.34 -4.68 -1.01
C GLY A 152 -9.90 -4.90 -0.58
N SER A 153 -9.08 -3.84 -0.55
CA SER A 153 -7.72 -3.91 -0.04
C SER A 153 -7.31 -2.67 0.77
N PRO A 154 -6.40 -2.83 1.75
CA PRO A 154 -5.84 -1.73 2.53
C PRO A 154 -4.70 -0.99 1.81
N GLU A 155 -4.22 -1.47 0.65
CA GLU A 155 -3.07 -0.92 -0.06
C GLU A 155 -3.20 0.58 -0.33
N PRO A 156 -4.35 1.11 -0.79
CA PRO A 156 -4.49 2.54 -1.00
C PRO A 156 -4.34 3.35 0.30
N LEU A 157 -4.89 2.86 1.42
CA LEU A 157 -4.78 3.52 2.72
C LEU A 157 -3.33 3.51 3.21
N PHE A 158 -2.68 2.35 3.10
CA PHE A 158 -1.29 2.15 3.48
C PHE A 158 -0.34 3.07 2.70
N VAL A 159 -0.43 3.07 1.36
CA VAL A 159 0.40 3.91 0.49
C VAL A 159 0.07 5.40 0.72
N GLY A 160 -1.20 5.77 0.83
CA GLY A 160 -1.62 7.15 1.08
C GLY A 160 -1.09 7.70 2.40
N ALA A 161 -1.13 6.89 3.46
CA ALA A 161 -0.60 7.26 4.77
C ALA A 161 0.93 7.41 4.77
N ILE A 162 1.65 6.55 4.03
CA ILE A 162 3.10 6.70 3.82
C ILE A 162 3.43 8.01 3.10
N ILE A 163 2.73 8.32 2.00
CA ILE A 163 2.93 9.59 1.27
C ILE A 163 2.65 10.78 2.19
N ALA A 164 1.54 10.76 2.92
CA ALA A 164 1.16 11.82 3.85
C ALA A 164 2.22 12.01 4.94
N SER A 165 2.69 10.92 5.54
CA SER A 165 3.72 10.96 6.57
C SER A 165 5.01 11.60 6.05
N ILE A 166 5.52 11.14 4.89
CA ILE A 166 6.74 11.67 4.28
C ILE A 166 6.56 13.14 3.87
N TYR A 167 5.41 13.50 3.32
CA TYR A 167 5.07 14.88 2.95
C TYR A 167 5.19 15.85 4.13
N TYR A 168 4.65 15.47 5.30
CA TYR A 168 4.73 16.28 6.52
C TYR A 168 6.11 16.22 7.17
N PHE A 169 6.79 15.07 7.12
CA PHE A 169 8.14 14.90 7.63
C PHE A 169 9.13 15.82 6.92
N LYS A 170 9.08 15.89 5.58
CA LYS A 170 9.89 16.82 4.76
C LYS A 170 9.66 18.29 5.12
N ARG A 171 8.48 18.62 5.64
CA ARG A 171 8.09 19.95 6.12
C ARG A 171 8.36 20.17 7.60
N LYS A 172 9.06 19.25 8.27
CA LYS A 172 9.37 19.27 9.70
C LYS A 172 8.13 19.29 10.61
N ASN A 173 6.95 18.94 10.10
CA ASN A 173 5.76 18.74 10.92
C ASN A 173 5.76 17.29 11.42
N TYR A 174 6.55 17.05 12.46
CA TYR A 174 6.77 15.71 13.01
C TYR A 174 5.52 15.13 13.67
N LEU A 175 4.62 15.97 14.21
CA LEU A 175 3.35 15.49 14.76
C LEU A 175 2.47 14.86 13.67
N LEU A 176 2.19 15.59 12.59
CA LEU A 176 1.38 15.05 11.49
C LEU A 176 2.10 13.91 10.76
N ALA A 177 3.43 13.98 10.63
CA ALA A 177 4.20 12.86 10.10
C ALA A 177 4.01 11.59 10.95
N SER A 178 4.04 11.73 12.27
CA SER A 178 3.89 10.61 13.20
C SER A 178 2.46 10.08 13.22
N ILE A 179 1.44 10.94 13.19
CA ILE A 179 0.03 10.52 13.10
C ILE A 179 -0.20 9.69 11.83
N TRP A 180 0.24 10.17 10.66
CA TRP A 180 0.11 9.40 9.43
C TRP A 180 1.01 8.16 9.39
N GLY A 181 2.16 8.19 10.07
CA GLY A 181 3.02 7.03 10.25
C GLY A 181 2.37 5.94 11.12
N VAL A 182 1.67 6.33 12.18
CA VAL A 182 0.83 5.44 13.00
C VAL A 182 -0.25 4.84 12.13
N VAL A 183 -1.02 5.66 11.41
CA VAL A 183 -2.06 5.17 10.48
C VAL A 183 -1.52 4.12 9.53
N ALA A 184 -0.35 4.36 8.91
CA ALA A 184 0.29 3.37 8.05
C ALA A 184 0.66 2.09 8.82
N GLN A 185 1.25 2.22 10.01
CA GLN A 185 1.71 1.11 10.85
C GLN A 185 0.60 0.21 11.33
N ILE A 186 -0.55 0.77 11.74
CA ILE A 186 -1.71 0.00 12.17
C ILE A 186 -2.59 -0.47 10.99
N THR A 187 -2.22 -0.11 9.75
CA THR A 187 -2.84 -0.61 8.52
C THR A 187 -2.10 -1.81 7.95
N LYS A 188 -0.75 -1.77 7.89
CA LYS A 188 0.09 -2.93 7.49
C LYS A 188 1.44 -2.90 8.21
N SER A 189 1.97 -4.10 8.51
CA SER A 189 3.25 -4.28 9.20
C SER A 189 4.46 -3.60 8.53
N PRO A 190 4.62 -3.53 7.18
CA PRO A 190 5.85 -2.99 6.58
C PRO A 190 6.03 -1.48 6.79
N ALA A 191 5.05 -0.77 7.35
CA ALA A 191 5.20 0.65 7.71
C ALA A 191 6.29 0.90 8.76
N ILE A 192 6.75 -0.13 9.49
CA ILE A 192 7.86 0.04 10.44
C ILE A 192 9.15 0.49 9.75
N LEU A 193 9.29 0.18 8.46
CA LEU A 193 10.41 0.64 7.63
C LEU A 193 10.43 2.17 7.48
N LEU A 194 9.28 2.84 7.63
CA LEU A 194 9.19 4.30 7.66
C LEU A 194 9.93 4.89 8.87
N PHE A 195 9.78 4.27 10.05
CA PHE A 195 10.50 4.66 11.26
C PHE A 195 12.02 4.54 11.07
N VAL A 196 12.47 3.38 10.57
CA VAL A 196 13.89 3.14 10.24
C VAL A 196 14.41 4.21 9.28
N SER A 197 13.64 4.54 8.25
CA SER A 197 14.00 5.55 7.25
C SER A 197 14.14 6.95 7.84
N TYR A 198 13.25 7.35 8.75
CA TYR A 198 13.35 8.63 9.46
C TYR A 198 14.56 8.70 10.39
N LEU A 199 14.87 7.60 11.09
CA LEU A 199 16.08 7.49 11.90
C LEU A 199 17.34 7.63 11.03
N LEU A 200 17.41 7.01 9.85
CA LEU A 200 18.57 7.14 8.97
C LEU A 200 18.68 8.54 8.35
N ALA A 201 17.55 9.13 7.93
CA ALA A 201 17.51 10.45 7.31
C ALA A 201 17.98 11.58 8.22
N ILE A 202 17.71 11.50 9.52
CA ILE A 202 18.09 12.51 10.52
C ILE A 202 19.29 12.07 11.37
N GLY A 203 19.31 10.81 11.80
CA GLY A 203 20.29 10.24 12.72
C GLY A 203 21.69 10.12 12.12
N LEU A 204 21.85 9.68 10.87
CA LEU A 204 23.18 9.60 10.25
C LEU A 204 23.86 10.97 10.08
N PRO A 205 23.17 12.03 9.57
CA PRO A 205 23.72 13.38 9.57
C PRO A 205 24.02 13.93 10.97
N ALA A 206 23.20 13.62 11.97
CA ALA A 206 23.42 14.06 13.36
C ALA A 206 24.63 13.37 13.99
N GLY A 207 24.77 12.04 13.83
CA GLY A 207 25.90 11.25 14.32
C GLY A 207 27.23 11.71 13.73
N LYS A 208 27.30 11.95 12.41
CA LYS A 208 28.51 12.52 11.78
C LYS A 208 28.89 13.89 12.36
N ARG A 209 27.92 14.72 12.78
CA ARG A 209 28.20 16.02 13.40
C ARG A 209 28.61 15.90 14.86
N LEU A 210 28.10 14.92 15.59
CA LEU A 210 28.51 14.64 16.98
C LEU A 210 29.98 14.20 17.06
N ILE A 211 30.49 13.50 16.05
CA ILE A 211 31.90 13.13 15.96
C ILE A 211 32.79 14.37 15.73
N ILE A 212 32.27 15.41 15.07
CA ILE A 212 33.04 16.60 14.64
C ILE A 212 32.85 17.80 15.60
N SER A 213 31.81 17.81 16.45
CA SER A 213 31.45 18.99 17.25
C SER A 213 30.96 18.62 18.66
N ASN A 214 31.01 19.59 19.59
CA ASN A 214 30.52 19.41 20.96
C ASN A 214 29.07 18.91 21.00
N PHE A 215 28.86 17.82 21.75
CA PHE A 215 27.59 17.10 21.91
C PHE A 215 26.39 18.03 22.18
N GLY A 216 26.55 18.99 23.10
CA GLY A 216 25.48 19.91 23.49
C GLY A 216 24.98 20.86 22.37
N LYS A 217 25.84 21.26 21.42
CA LYS A 217 25.44 22.14 20.29
C LYS A 217 24.72 21.39 19.17
N THR A 218 24.92 20.08 19.07
CA THR A 218 24.26 19.25 18.05
C THR A 218 22.90 18.77 18.53
N VAL A 219 22.76 18.42 19.81
CA VAL A 219 21.48 18.03 20.42
C VAL A 219 20.50 19.21 20.47
N SER A 220 20.95 20.43 20.77
CA SER A 220 20.08 21.62 20.81
C SER A 220 19.51 22.03 19.45
N ARG A 221 20.07 21.54 18.34
CA ARG A 221 19.60 21.79 16.98
C ARG A 221 18.66 20.71 16.44
N LEU A 222 18.56 19.56 17.11
CA LEU A 222 17.54 18.56 16.79
C LEU A 222 16.21 19.07 17.34
N ASN A 223 15.20 19.14 16.48
CA ASN A 223 13.87 19.49 16.92
C ASN A 223 13.38 18.39 17.87
N PHE A 224 13.15 18.72 19.14
CA PHE A 224 12.68 17.76 20.15
C PHE A 224 11.41 17.03 19.70
N LEU A 225 10.57 17.66 18.88
CA LEU A 225 9.37 17.05 18.30
C LEU A 225 9.66 15.85 17.38
N PHE A 226 10.91 15.61 16.98
CA PHE A 226 11.29 14.38 16.29
C PHE A 226 11.03 13.13 17.15
N ILE A 227 11.04 13.25 18.48
CA ILE A 227 10.71 12.15 19.39
C ILE A 227 9.30 11.57 19.12
N LEU A 228 8.39 12.37 18.55
CA LEU A 228 7.05 11.93 18.18
C LEU A 228 7.07 10.80 17.14
N VAL A 229 8.15 10.65 16.36
CA VAL A 229 8.32 9.55 15.40
C VAL A 229 8.33 8.18 16.10
N LEU A 230 8.63 8.12 17.41
CA LEU A 230 8.47 6.92 18.23
C LEU A 230 7.02 6.44 18.37
N LEU A 231 6.03 7.28 18.06
CA LEU A 231 4.63 6.85 18.02
C LEU A 231 4.42 5.72 16.99
N ILE A 232 5.22 5.67 15.92
CA ILE A 232 5.14 4.61 14.91
C ILE A 232 5.41 3.24 15.55
N PRO A 233 6.61 2.93 16.10
CA PRO A 233 6.85 1.64 16.76
C PRO A 233 5.95 1.42 17.99
N LEU A 234 5.59 2.47 18.74
CA LEU A 234 4.66 2.31 19.88
C LEU A 234 3.27 1.83 19.42
N SER A 235 2.80 2.28 18.26
CA SER A 235 1.54 1.79 17.70
C SER A 235 1.60 0.33 17.27
N LEU A 236 2.75 -0.14 16.77
CA LEU A 236 2.98 -1.56 16.48
C LEU A 236 2.94 -2.40 17.76
N VAL A 237 3.59 -1.92 18.83
CA VAL A 237 3.51 -2.56 20.16
C VAL A 237 2.06 -2.62 20.66
N GLY A 238 1.28 -1.56 20.43
CA GLY A 238 -0.16 -1.55 20.72
C GLY A 238 -0.94 -2.62 19.96
N VAL A 239 -0.63 -2.87 18.68
CA VAL A 239 -1.23 -3.97 17.90
C VAL A 239 -0.87 -5.34 18.48
N PHE A 240 0.36 -5.54 18.94
CA PHE A 240 0.77 -6.79 19.57
C PHE A 240 0.12 -7.01 20.94
N PHE A 241 -0.11 -5.94 21.71
CA PHE A 241 -0.94 -6.04 22.92
C PHE A 241 -2.38 -6.42 22.60
N LEU A 242 -2.97 -5.86 21.53
CA LEU A 242 -4.30 -6.29 21.07
C LEU A 242 -4.31 -7.80 20.79
N TYR A 243 -3.28 -8.35 20.12
CA TYR A 243 -3.18 -9.80 19.89
C TYR A 243 -3.00 -10.58 21.18
N LYS A 244 -2.23 -10.08 22.14
CA LYS A 244 -2.09 -10.73 23.45
C LYS A 244 -3.43 -10.90 24.15
N PHE A 245 -4.32 -9.89 24.07
CA PHE A 245 -5.64 -9.95 24.70
C PHE A 245 -6.68 -10.72 23.89
N SER A 246 -6.67 -10.61 22.56
CA SER A 246 -7.69 -11.24 21.70
C SER A 246 -7.37 -12.67 21.29
N LEU A 247 -6.08 -12.98 21.08
CA LEU A 247 -5.58 -14.26 20.57
C LEU A 247 -4.74 -15.03 21.60
N GLY A 248 -4.46 -14.43 22.76
CA GLY A 248 -3.64 -15.04 23.82
C GLY A 248 -2.13 -14.97 23.60
N ASP A 249 -1.67 -14.47 22.44
CA ASP A 249 -0.27 -14.42 22.02
C ASP A 249 0.13 -13.03 21.53
N PHE A 250 1.22 -12.48 22.10
CA PHE A 250 1.75 -11.16 21.74
C PHE A 250 2.41 -11.18 20.36
N PHE A 251 3.01 -12.32 19.97
CA PHE A 251 3.75 -12.48 18.73
C PHE A 251 2.92 -13.18 17.64
N SER A 252 1.59 -13.17 17.73
CA SER A 252 0.71 -13.86 16.77
C SER A 252 1.00 -13.53 15.30
N TYR A 253 1.41 -12.30 15.01
CA TYR A 253 1.81 -11.89 13.65
C TYR A 253 2.97 -12.73 13.08
N PHE A 254 3.94 -13.11 13.91
CA PHE A 254 5.11 -13.89 13.52
C PHE A 254 4.82 -15.40 13.51
N HIS A 255 3.86 -15.86 14.33
CA HIS A 255 3.46 -17.26 14.42
C HIS A 255 2.35 -17.67 13.44
N SER A 256 1.81 -16.74 12.67
CA SER A 256 0.78 -17.01 11.67
C SER A 256 1.27 -17.84 10.47
N GLY A 257 2.59 -18.04 10.34
CA GLY A 257 3.24 -18.87 9.34
C GLY A 257 3.42 -18.22 7.96
N ASP A 258 2.46 -17.43 7.51
CA ASP A 258 2.38 -16.98 6.11
C ASP A 258 2.61 -15.46 5.90
N ASN A 259 2.88 -14.71 6.97
CA ASN A 259 2.89 -13.24 6.87
C ASN A 259 4.22 -12.65 6.46
N ILE A 260 5.29 -13.45 6.56
CA ILE A 260 6.66 -12.98 6.41
C ILE A 260 7.25 -13.74 5.23
N HIS A 261 6.94 -13.27 4.03
CA HIS A 261 7.55 -13.77 2.80
C HIS A 261 9.00 -13.29 2.64
N LEU A 262 9.71 -13.01 3.73
CA LEU A 262 11.11 -12.58 3.74
C LEU A 262 11.99 -13.81 3.92
N PHE A 263 12.81 -14.10 2.93
CA PHE A 263 13.70 -15.25 2.88
C PHE A 263 15.16 -14.80 2.80
N PHE A 264 16.04 -15.63 3.35
CA PHE A 264 17.48 -15.48 3.22
C PHE A 264 18.06 -16.75 2.57
N PRO A 265 18.97 -16.66 1.59
CA PRO A 265 19.64 -15.46 1.06
C PRO A 265 18.70 -14.50 0.27
N PRO A 266 19.13 -13.26 -0.05
CA PRO A 266 18.36 -12.38 -0.93
C PRO A 266 18.15 -13.00 -2.32
N PHE A 267 17.13 -12.53 -3.05
CA PHE A 267 16.79 -12.97 -4.41
C PHE A 267 16.23 -14.40 -4.55
N GLU A 268 15.78 -15.02 -3.46
CA GLU A 268 15.08 -16.31 -3.50
C GLU A 268 13.81 -16.30 -4.37
N ILE A 269 13.30 -15.12 -4.77
CA ILE A 269 12.21 -15.03 -5.75
C ILE A 269 12.53 -15.72 -7.09
N PHE A 270 13.81 -15.86 -7.46
CA PHE A 270 14.22 -16.56 -8.69
C PHE A 270 14.33 -18.08 -8.52
N ASN A 271 14.18 -18.57 -7.29
CA ASN A 271 14.03 -19.99 -7.03
C ASN A 271 12.56 -20.39 -7.26
N TYR A 272 12.29 -20.98 -8.42
CA TYR A 272 10.93 -21.37 -8.82
C TYR A 272 10.27 -22.37 -7.87
N ALA A 273 11.06 -23.07 -7.04
CA ALA A 273 10.57 -24.02 -6.04
C ALA A 273 10.07 -23.35 -4.75
N GLN A 274 10.20 -22.03 -4.63
CA GLN A 274 9.67 -21.30 -3.48
C GLN A 274 8.14 -21.30 -3.47
N PRO A 275 7.48 -21.48 -2.30
CA PRO A 275 6.03 -21.71 -2.21
C PRO A 275 5.14 -20.65 -2.83
N TRP A 276 5.63 -19.40 -2.91
CA TRP A 276 4.87 -18.23 -3.39
C TRP A 276 5.32 -17.73 -4.77
N VAL A 277 6.29 -18.42 -5.40
CA VAL A 277 6.81 -18.08 -6.73
C VAL A 277 6.16 -18.96 -7.78
N ASN A 278 6.35 -20.29 -7.66
CA ASN A 278 5.77 -21.34 -8.51
C ASN A 278 5.80 -21.08 -10.03
N THR A 279 6.82 -20.37 -10.53
CA THR A 279 6.96 -20.07 -11.96
C THR A 279 8.38 -19.62 -12.29
N HIS A 280 8.79 -19.83 -13.53
CA HIS A 280 10.05 -19.35 -14.10
C HIS A 280 9.90 -18.06 -14.91
N TRP A 281 8.66 -17.63 -15.19
CA TRP A 281 8.37 -16.37 -15.87
C TRP A 281 8.48 -15.20 -14.88
N LEU A 282 9.66 -14.62 -14.74
CA LEU A 282 9.97 -13.60 -13.72
C LEU A 282 10.71 -12.37 -14.30
N GLU A 283 10.65 -12.15 -15.61
CA GLU A 283 11.35 -11.04 -16.25
C GLU A 283 10.88 -9.66 -15.74
N GLU A 284 9.61 -9.52 -15.39
CA GLU A 284 9.09 -8.29 -14.78
C GLU A 284 9.72 -7.97 -13.42
N ILE A 285 10.18 -8.98 -12.69
CA ILE A 285 10.85 -8.80 -11.40
C ILE A 285 12.18 -8.09 -11.61
N ILE A 286 12.88 -8.42 -12.69
CA ILE A 286 14.12 -7.74 -13.10
C ILE A 286 13.83 -6.26 -13.37
N PHE A 287 12.73 -5.93 -14.05
CA PHE A 287 12.34 -4.54 -14.29
C PHE A 287 11.94 -3.80 -13.00
N VAL A 288 11.27 -4.47 -12.05
CA VAL A 288 10.98 -3.88 -10.73
C VAL A 288 12.29 -3.56 -9.99
N TYR A 289 13.26 -4.47 -9.98
CA TYR A 289 14.57 -4.23 -9.38
C TYR A 289 15.37 -3.13 -10.07
N LEU A 290 15.37 -3.12 -11.41
CA LEU A 290 16.02 -2.08 -12.20
C LEU A 290 15.45 -0.69 -11.87
N LEU A 291 14.13 -0.53 -11.93
CA LEU A 291 13.47 0.75 -11.67
C LEU A 291 13.64 1.20 -10.22
N GLY A 292 13.56 0.27 -9.26
CA GLY A 292 13.82 0.55 -7.86
C GLY A 292 15.25 1.06 -7.63
N PHE A 293 16.25 0.36 -8.17
CA PHE A 293 17.66 0.76 -8.04
C PHE A 293 17.96 2.09 -8.74
N LEU A 294 17.48 2.28 -9.98
CA LEU A 294 17.62 3.56 -10.69
C LEU A 294 16.95 4.71 -9.95
N GLY A 295 15.82 4.45 -9.28
CA GLY A 295 15.15 5.41 -8.41
C GLY A 295 16.02 5.83 -7.24
N ILE A 296 16.63 4.87 -6.54
CA ILE A 296 17.58 5.12 -5.44
C ILE A 296 18.77 5.95 -5.94
N ALA A 297 19.38 5.56 -7.06
CA ALA A 297 20.51 6.27 -7.64
C ALA A 297 20.16 7.71 -8.03
N THR A 298 18.96 7.93 -8.57
CA THR A 298 18.47 9.25 -8.95
C THR A 298 18.22 10.13 -7.72
N LEU A 299 17.54 9.60 -6.69
CA LEU A 299 17.28 10.32 -5.43
C LEU A 299 18.58 10.67 -4.69
N TRP A 300 19.58 9.78 -4.75
CA TRP A 300 20.93 10.05 -4.23
C TRP A 300 21.57 11.24 -4.95
N LYS A 301 21.54 11.24 -6.29
CA LYS A 301 22.09 12.32 -7.12
C LYS A 301 21.39 13.66 -6.86
N GLU A 302 20.07 13.63 -6.66
CA GLU A 302 19.26 14.82 -6.34
C GLU A 302 19.39 15.28 -4.88
N LYS A 303 20.12 14.52 -4.04
CA LYS A 303 20.36 14.80 -2.62
C LYS A 303 19.08 14.86 -1.77
N ASP A 304 18.00 14.21 -2.21
CA ASP A 304 16.75 14.13 -1.47
C ASP A 304 16.83 13.02 -0.40
N LYS A 305 17.47 13.35 0.72
CA LYS A 305 17.83 12.36 1.76
C LYS A 305 16.63 11.59 2.31
N THR A 306 15.50 12.26 2.53
CA THR A 306 14.32 11.61 3.10
C THR A 306 13.77 10.55 2.14
N LEU A 307 13.61 10.89 0.86
CA LEU A 307 13.14 9.93 -0.13
C LEU A 307 14.17 8.85 -0.41
N PHE A 308 15.45 9.22 -0.51
CA PHE A 308 16.53 8.27 -0.70
C PHE A 308 16.51 7.17 0.37
N TRP A 309 16.50 7.53 1.66
CA TRP A 309 16.52 6.55 2.73
C TRP A 309 15.25 5.71 2.76
N PHE A 310 14.08 6.32 2.54
CA PHE A 310 12.84 5.57 2.49
C PHE A 310 12.81 4.55 1.35
N VAL A 311 13.09 5.00 0.12
CA VAL A 311 13.10 4.12 -1.04
C VAL A 311 14.19 3.06 -0.90
N ALA A 312 15.38 3.39 -0.40
CA ALA A 312 16.46 2.43 -0.23
C ALA A 312 16.14 1.35 0.82
N VAL A 313 15.66 1.72 2.01
CA VAL A 313 15.29 0.77 3.07
C VAL A 313 14.17 -0.14 2.61
N PHE A 314 13.12 0.45 2.01
CA PHE A 314 11.95 -0.31 1.57
C PHE A 314 12.29 -1.20 0.36
N PHE A 315 13.01 -0.69 -0.63
CA PHE A 315 13.45 -1.50 -1.77
C PHE A 315 14.36 -2.65 -1.33
N PHE A 316 15.30 -2.40 -0.42
CA PHE A 316 16.20 -3.44 0.06
C PHE A 316 15.42 -4.56 0.78
N SER A 317 14.36 -4.25 1.53
CA SER A 317 13.51 -5.30 2.11
C SER A 317 12.78 -6.12 1.04
N THR A 318 12.36 -5.51 -0.08
CA THR A 318 11.73 -6.25 -1.19
C THR A 318 12.67 -7.23 -1.91
N ILE A 319 13.99 -7.10 -1.77
CA ILE A 319 14.96 -8.07 -2.32
C ILE A 319 14.88 -9.42 -1.58
N PHE A 320 14.46 -9.41 -0.32
CA PHE A 320 14.25 -10.62 0.47
C PHE A 320 12.84 -11.20 0.28
N VAL A 321 11.95 -10.52 -0.44
CA VAL A 321 10.59 -11.01 -0.68
C VAL A 321 10.61 -12.10 -1.76
N SER A 322 10.25 -13.33 -1.39
CA SER A 322 10.04 -14.42 -2.36
C SER A 322 8.55 -14.64 -2.58
N HIS A 323 7.93 -13.75 -3.37
CA HIS A 323 6.51 -13.81 -3.72
C HIS A 323 6.30 -13.29 -5.14
N ARG A 324 5.51 -14.01 -5.96
CA ARG A 324 5.35 -13.71 -7.39
C ARG A 324 4.82 -12.29 -7.67
N ASP A 325 3.93 -11.81 -6.82
CA ASP A 325 3.34 -10.47 -6.86
C ASP A 325 4.24 -9.38 -6.24
N LEU A 326 5.53 -9.38 -6.54
CA LEU A 326 6.49 -8.45 -5.93
C LEU A 326 6.10 -6.97 -6.14
N ILE A 327 5.51 -6.64 -7.29
CA ILE A 327 5.11 -5.27 -7.60
C ILE A 327 4.10 -4.72 -6.60
N ARG A 328 3.23 -5.56 -6.02
CA ARG A 328 2.33 -5.20 -4.92
C ARG A 328 3.10 -4.82 -3.67
N TYR A 329 4.13 -5.60 -3.30
CA TYR A 329 5.01 -5.29 -2.17
C TYR A 329 5.80 -4.00 -2.43
N SER A 330 6.15 -3.69 -3.68
CA SER A 330 6.86 -2.46 -4.05
C SER A 330 5.96 -1.23 -4.21
N LEU A 331 4.63 -1.33 -4.14
CA LEU A 331 3.72 -0.18 -4.27
C LEU A 331 4.08 1.03 -3.37
N PRO A 332 4.54 0.85 -2.11
CA PRO A 332 4.89 1.97 -1.25
C PRO A 332 6.03 2.85 -1.77
N ILE A 333 6.94 2.30 -2.60
CA ILE A 333 8.03 3.10 -3.18
C ILE A 333 7.63 3.81 -4.48
N VAL A 334 6.59 3.34 -5.18
CA VAL A 334 6.15 3.86 -6.48
C VAL A 334 5.93 5.37 -6.48
N PRO A 335 5.20 5.99 -5.52
CA PRO A 335 5.02 7.45 -5.47
C PRO A 335 6.33 8.23 -5.50
N PHE A 336 7.38 7.69 -4.91
CA PHE A 336 8.68 8.32 -4.78
C PHE A 336 9.56 8.07 -6.00
N LEU A 337 9.35 6.94 -6.70
CA LEU A 337 9.90 6.74 -8.05
C LEU A 337 9.31 7.75 -9.05
N TYR A 338 8.02 8.08 -8.93
CA TYR A 338 7.40 9.16 -9.70
C TYR A 338 8.09 10.52 -9.46
N ALA A 339 8.45 10.83 -8.22
CA ALA A 339 9.22 12.04 -7.91
C ALA A 339 10.63 11.98 -8.51
N ALA A 340 11.34 10.85 -8.32
CA ALA A 340 12.70 10.64 -8.84
C ALA A 340 12.78 10.80 -10.37
N PHE A 341 11.80 10.26 -11.10
CA PHE A 341 11.77 10.31 -12.56
C PHE A 341 10.90 11.43 -13.12
N SER A 342 10.40 12.35 -12.28
CA SER A 342 9.44 13.38 -12.65
C SER A 342 9.80 14.15 -13.93
N LYS A 343 11.07 14.51 -14.11
CA LYS A 343 11.60 15.20 -15.31
C LYS A 343 11.37 14.43 -16.62
N TYR A 344 11.30 13.11 -16.57
CA TYR A 344 11.03 12.25 -17.73
C TYR A 344 9.53 11.97 -17.88
N LEU A 345 8.82 11.80 -16.75
CA LEU A 345 7.40 11.45 -16.74
C LEU A 345 6.49 12.61 -17.21
N VAL A 346 6.95 13.86 -17.15
CA VAL A 346 6.16 15.01 -17.63
C VAL A 346 6.29 15.25 -19.15
N LYS A 347 7.22 14.56 -19.82
CA LYS A 347 7.46 14.73 -21.24
C LYS A 347 6.29 14.21 -22.08
N ARG A 348 6.14 14.74 -23.29
CA ARG A 348 5.03 14.39 -24.20
C ARG A 348 5.06 12.92 -24.58
N GLU A 349 6.25 12.35 -24.76
CA GLU A 349 6.45 10.95 -25.12
C GLU A 349 5.91 10.03 -24.04
N PHE A 350 6.17 10.34 -22.76
CA PHE A 350 5.62 9.57 -21.65
C PHE A 350 4.10 9.72 -21.53
N LYS A 351 3.56 10.93 -21.75
CA LYS A 351 2.11 11.17 -21.78
C LYS A 351 1.41 10.31 -22.84
N LEU A 352 2.01 10.21 -24.03
CA LEU A 352 1.51 9.35 -25.10
C LEU A 352 1.64 7.86 -24.75
N ALA A 353 2.75 7.45 -24.13
CA ALA A 353 2.93 6.08 -23.67
C ALA A 353 1.87 5.68 -22.62
N ILE A 354 1.58 6.54 -21.64
CA ILE A 354 0.50 6.29 -20.67
C ILE A 354 -0.86 6.16 -21.36
N LEU A 355 -1.17 7.04 -22.31
CA LEU A 355 -2.43 6.98 -23.07
C LEU A 355 -2.57 5.64 -23.81
N PHE A 356 -1.50 5.18 -24.47
CA PHE A 356 -1.45 3.87 -25.12
C PHE A 356 -1.63 2.72 -24.10
N LEU A 357 -0.97 2.81 -22.95
CA LEU A 357 -1.01 1.77 -21.92
C LEU A 357 -2.35 1.68 -21.17
N LEU A 358 -3.24 2.67 -21.25
CA LEU A 358 -4.55 2.61 -20.57
C LEU A 358 -5.33 1.35 -20.94
N VAL A 359 -5.31 0.98 -22.22
CA VAL A 359 -6.01 -0.18 -22.74
C VAL A 359 -5.46 -1.49 -22.18
N PRO A 360 -4.17 -1.85 -22.35
CA PRO A 360 -3.64 -3.08 -21.78
C PRO A 360 -3.70 -3.11 -20.25
N ILE A 361 -3.53 -1.97 -19.56
CA ILE A 361 -3.71 -1.88 -18.11
C ILE A 361 -5.14 -2.27 -17.71
N TYR A 362 -6.14 -1.76 -18.42
CA TYR A 362 -7.54 -2.08 -18.17
C TYR A 362 -7.82 -3.58 -18.38
N LEU A 363 -7.40 -4.14 -19.51
CA LEU A 363 -7.58 -5.57 -19.82
C LEU A 363 -6.88 -6.47 -18.80
N PHE A 364 -5.62 -6.16 -18.47
CA PHE A 364 -4.87 -6.87 -17.45
C PHE A 364 -5.58 -6.81 -16.09
N SER A 365 -6.15 -5.66 -15.74
CA SER A 365 -6.87 -5.49 -14.47
C SER A 365 -8.12 -6.37 -14.41
N LEU A 366 -8.89 -6.44 -15.50
CA LEU A 366 -10.06 -7.32 -15.59
C LEU A 366 -9.68 -8.80 -15.48
N ALA A 367 -8.64 -9.22 -16.21
CA ALA A 367 -8.15 -10.60 -16.16
C ALA A 367 -7.64 -10.95 -14.76
N PHE A 368 -6.85 -10.08 -14.14
CA PHE A 368 -6.31 -10.31 -12.80
C PHE A 368 -7.44 -10.42 -11.76
N ILE A 369 -8.36 -9.45 -11.73
CA ILE A 369 -9.43 -9.42 -10.73
C ILE A 369 -10.34 -10.65 -10.86
N SER A 370 -10.62 -11.07 -12.10
CA SER A 370 -11.46 -12.24 -12.39
C SER A 370 -10.86 -13.56 -11.89
N ASN A 371 -9.53 -13.66 -11.84
CA ASN A 371 -8.83 -14.90 -11.46
C ASN A 371 -8.29 -14.88 -10.02
N ASN A 372 -8.15 -13.70 -9.40
CA ASN A 372 -7.63 -13.55 -8.04
C ASN A 372 -8.75 -13.54 -6.99
N VAL A 373 -9.65 -14.53 -7.05
CA VAL A 373 -10.86 -14.59 -6.22
C VAL A 373 -10.72 -15.67 -5.15
N MET A 374 -10.97 -15.30 -3.89
CA MET A 374 -11.06 -16.22 -2.77
C MET A 374 -12.40 -16.98 -2.82
N PRO A 375 -12.41 -18.32 -2.69
CA PRO A 375 -13.65 -19.08 -2.67
C PRO A 375 -14.44 -18.78 -1.38
N ILE A 376 -15.69 -18.35 -1.54
CA ILE A 376 -16.62 -18.10 -0.42
C ILE A 376 -17.87 -18.94 -0.65
N SER A 377 -18.08 -19.92 0.22
CA SER A 377 -19.23 -20.84 0.15
C SER A 377 -20.50 -20.23 0.73
N ASP A 378 -20.37 -19.37 1.74
CA ASP A 378 -21.49 -18.74 2.44
C ASP A 378 -21.16 -17.27 2.74
N TRP A 379 -22.06 -16.39 2.30
CA TRP A 379 -21.97 -14.95 2.52
C TRP A 379 -22.72 -14.48 3.77
N ALA A 380 -23.59 -15.31 4.34
CA ALA A 380 -24.44 -14.94 5.48
C ALA A 380 -23.66 -14.34 6.67
N PRO A 381 -22.46 -14.82 7.04
CA PRO A 381 -21.67 -14.22 8.13
C PRO A 381 -21.24 -12.76 7.89
N PHE A 382 -21.15 -12.36 6.62
CA PHE A 382 -20.75 -11.01 6.20
C PHE A 382 -21.91 -10.05 5.99
N LEU A 383 -23.13 -10.56 5.87
CA LEU A 383 -24.35 -9.75 5.81
C LEU A 383 -24.81 -9.38 7.24
#